data_AF-A0A2V7YQB5-F1
#
_entry.id   AF-A0A2V7YQB5-F1
#
_cell.length_a   1.000
_cell.length_b   1.000
_cell.length_c   1.000
_cell.angle_alpha   90.00
_cell.angle_beta   90.00
_cell.angle_gamma   90.00
#
_symmetry.space_group_name_H-M   'P 1'
#
loop_
_entity.id
_entity.type
_entity.pdbx_description
1 polymer ?
#
loop_
_entity_poly.entity_id
_entity_poly.type
_entity_poly.pdbx_seq_one_letter_code
_entity_poly.pdbx_strand_id
1 'polypeptide(L)'
;MEELATQIAAAINMRALYPSNHPRVIQTIEHVVATFQRLLQQMRTDSITYLIVGDDLVAGDDVIRKTSLSVRQFIEVLKRHGIERLTLAAGLQAEEAHGFIGALGAGEPLASSPHIILGRVRVAIDEEEIEKNKPRELTVEQLEMVREAWAKFRVEKKLPMAQMEDLVWSFIDSISRTTRAILPLAKLKEHDEYTFVHSVNVSLLVLAQARAFGIQGTMLHAFGMASLLHDIGKLTVPLTVLNKPGKLEGEDWETMKGHAQQGAWYLSQVEGTPPLSIVVAFEHHLRYDGQPNYPVLRSPRVPNLASRMTSIADTYDAMSTVRPYQQPLARAAAFEILKKRSETFYDPLLVGNFIRLVSGT
;
A
#
# COMPACT_ATOMS: atom_id res chain seq x y z
N MET A 1 -16.07 -7.16 -12.12
CA MET A 1 -14.78 -6.42 -12.21
C MET A 1 -13.87 -6.99 -13.30
N GLU A 2 -13.60 -8.32 -13.33
CA GLU A 2 -12.84 -8.97 -14.42
C GLU A 2 -13.49 -8.84 -15.80
N GLU A 3 -14.82 -8.97 -15.87
CA GLU A 3 -15.61 -8.77 -17.10
C GLU A 3 -15.33 -7.41 -17.73
N LEU A 4 -15.39 -6.33 -16.94
CA LEU A 4 -15.15 -4.97 -17.40
C LEU A 4 -13.71 -4.79 -17.90
N ALA A 5 -12.71 -5.30 -17.16
CA ALA A 5 -11.32 -5.27 -17.61
C ALA A 5 -11.12 -6.02 -18.95
N THR A 6 -11.82 -7.15 -19.13
CA THR A 6 -11.79 -7.94 -20.37
C THR A 6 -12.43 -7.20 -21.54
N GLN A 7 -13.57 -6.53 -21.32
CA GLN A 7 -14.23 -5.73 -22.34
C GLN A 7 -13.40 -4.51 -22.74
N ILE A 8 -12.76 -3.83 -21.79
CA ILE A 8 -11.84 -2.72 -22.08
C ILE A 8 -10.67 -3.21 -22.93
N ALA A 9 -10.06 -4.36 -22.59
CA ALA A 9 -9.01 -4.97 -23.40
C ALA A 9 -9.46 -5.24 -24.85
N ALA A 10 -10.67 -5.79 -25.01
CA ALA A 10 -11.25 -6.06 -26.33
C ALA A 10 -11.49 -4.76 -27.11
N ALA A 11 -11.96 -3.71 -26.45
CA ALA A 11 -12.18 -2.40 -27.06
C ALA A 11 -10.86 -1.76 -27.54
N ILE A 12 -9.79 -1.84 -26.74
CA ILE A 12 -8.45 -1.38 -27.10
C ILE A 12 -7.95 -2.12 -28.34
N ASN A 13 -8.05 -3.46 -28.36
CA ASN A 13 -7.63 -4.27 -29.51
C ASN A 13 -8.44 -3.93 -30.78
N MET A 14 -9.76 -3.74 -30.65
CA MET A 14 -10.61 -3.34 -31.76
C MET A 14 -10.20 -1.98 -32.32
N ARG A 15 -9.88 -1.02 -31.45
CA ARG A 15 -9.38 0.30 -31.84
C ARG A 15 -8.00 0.27 -32.50
N ALA A 16 -7.13 -0.66 -32.10
CA ALA A 16 -5.84 -0.86 -32.74
C ALA A 16 -5.97 -1.39 -34.19
N LEU A 17 -7.06 -2.11 -34.49
CA LEU A 17 -7.34 -2.71 -35.80
C LEU A 17 -8.21 -1.83 -36.72
N TYR A 18 -9.07 -0.99 -36.15
CA TYR A 18 -10.04 -0.19 -36.89
C TYR A 18 -10.00 1.30 -36.49
N PRO A 19 -10.35 2.23 -37.41
CA PRO A 19 -10.49 3.64 -37.09
C PRO A 19 -11.49 3.91 -35.94
N SER A 20 -11.32 5.02 -35.23
CA SER A 20 -12.15 5.40 -34.07
C SER A 20 -13.65 5.55 -34.39
N ASN A 21 -13.99 5.89 -35.63
CA ASN A 21 -15.36 6.06 -36.11
C ASN A 21 -16.00 4.75 -36.63
N HIS A 22 -15.29 3.62 -36.56
CA HIS A 22 -15.82 2.35 -37.05
C HIS A 22 -17.01 1.89 -36.16
N PRO A 23 -18.17 1.48 -36.73
CA PRO A 23 -19.37 1.15 -35.95
C PRO A 23 -19.14 0.09 -34.86
N ARG A 24 -18.30 -0.92 -35.13
CA ARG A 24 -17.94 -1.93 -34.13
C ARG A 24 -17.12 -1.39 -32.97
N VAL A 25 -16.27 -0.39 -33.20
CA VAL A 25 -15.48 0.25 -32.13
C VAL A 25 -16.42 1.02 -31.22
N ILE A 26 -17.34 1.80 -31.81
CA ILE A 26 -18.37 2.56 -31.09
C ILE A 26 -19.23 1.63 -30.22
N GLN A 27 -19.80 0.59 -30.83
CA GLN A 27 -20.66 -0.36 -30.12
C GLN A 27 -19.92 -1.09 -28.98
N THR A 28 -18.64 -1.40 -29.16
CA THR A 28 -17.85 -2.07 -28.11
C THR A 28 -17.62 -1.14 -26.92
N ILE A 29 -17.36 0.14 -27.18
CA ILE A 29 -17.11 1.16 -26.13
C ILE A 29 -18.42 1.47 -25.38
N GLU A 30 -19.55 1.57 -26.09
CA GLU A 30 -20.87 1.71 -25.46
C GLU A 30 -21.18 0.53 -24.52
N HIS A 31 -20.85 -0.70 -24.92
CA HIS A 31 -20.98 -1.87 -24.05
C HIS A 31 -20.08 -1.83 -22.81
N VAL A 32 -18.85 -1.31 -22.94
CA VAL A 32 -17.95 -1.09 -21.79
C VAL A 32 -18.60 -0.14 -20.78
N VAL A 33 -19.14 0.99 -21.26
CA VAL A 33 -19.79 2.00 -20.39
C VAL A 33 -21.06 1.41 -19.74
N ALA A 34 -21.89 0.70 -20.49
CA ALA A 34 -23.08 0.04 -19.94
C ALA A 34 -22.73 -1.00 -18.86
N THR A 35 -21.68 -1.81 -19.09
CA THR A 35 -21.17 -2.79 -18.12
C THR A 35 -20.63 -2.09 -16.87
N PHE A 36 -19.89 -1.00 -17.03
CA PHE A 36 -19.41 -0.18 -15.93
C PHE A 36 -20.55 0.38 -15.08
N GLN A 37 -21.56 1.00 -15.70
CA GLN A 37 -22.73 1.55 -15.01
C GLN A 37 -23.51 0.46 -14.26
N ARG A 38 -23.70 -0.71 -14.88
CA ARG A 38 -24.32 -1.87 -14.23
C ARG A 38 -23.53 -2.32 -13.00
N LEU A 39 -22.20 -2.38 -13.10
CA LEU A 39 -21.35 -2.78 -11.98
C LEU A 39 -21.42 -1.77 -10.81
N LEU A 40 -21.43 -0.46 -11.09
CA LEU A 40 -21.61 0.56 -10.04
C LEU A 40 -22.92 0.35 -9.27
N GLN A 41 -24.03 0.09 -9.98
CA GLN A 41 -25.33 -0.17 -9.37
C GLN A 41 -25.33 -1.45 -8.51
N GLN A 42 -24.71 -2.52 -9.01
CA GLN A 42 -24.61 -3.79 -8.30
C GLN A 42 -23.76 -3.70 -7.04
N MET A 43 -22.64 -2.97 -7.12
CA MET A 43 -21.68 -2.83 -6.02
C MET A 43 -22.06 -1.71 -5.05
N ARG A 44 -22.99 -0.81 -5.41
CA ARG A 44 -23.35 0.40 -4.68
C ARG A 44 -22.14 1.29 -4.40
N THR A 45 -21.34 1.51 -5.44
CA THR A 45 -20.12 2.33 -5.40
C THR A 45 -20.18 3.44 -6.43
N ASP A 46 -19.48 4.54 -6.19
CA ASP A 46 -19.41 5.67 -7.13
C ASP A 46 -18.20 5.61 -8.06
N SER A 47 -17.32 4.61 -7.91
CA SER A 47 -16.20 4.38 -8.81
C SER A 47 -15.71 2.94 -8.77
N ILE A 48 -14.96 2.55 -9.80
CA ILE A 48 -14.20 1.30 -9.86
C ILE A 48 -12.75 1.65 -10.12
N THR A 49 -11.86 1.23 -9.23
CA THR A 49 -10.41 1.38 -9.42
C THR A 49 -9.77 0.04 -9.82
N TYR A 50 -8.75 0.12 -10.66
CA TYR A 50 -7.85 -0.94 -11.02
C TYR A 50 -6.44 -0.53 -10.66
N LEU A 51 -5.74 -1.36 -9.90
CA LEU A 51 -4.34 -1.18 -9.53
C LEU A 51 -3.49 -2.26 -10.18
N ILE A 52 -2.36 -1.86 -10.73
CA ILE A 52 -1.34 -2.77 -11.25
C ILE A 52 -0.23 -2.87 -10.21
N VAL A 53 -0.09 -4.04 -9.61
CA VAL A 53 0.97 -4.34 -8.65
C VAL A 53 1.85 -5.42 -9.24
N GLY A 54 3.03 -5.04 -9.74
CA GLY A 54 3.85 -5.95 -10.53
C GLY A 54 3.09 -6.42 -11.77
N ASP A 55 2.72 -7.70 -11.83
CA ASP A 55 2.02 -8.34 -12.96
C ASP A 55 0.54 -8.65 -12.71
N ASP A 56 0.02 -8.18 -11.58
CA ASP A 56 -1.31 -8.49 -11.10
C ASP A 56 -2.21 -7.25 -11.14
N LEU A 57 -3.49 -7.48 -11.44
CA LEU A 57 -4.54 -6.46 -11.44
C LEU A 57 -5.39 -6.65 -10.18
N VAL A 58 -5.47 -5.61 -9.36
CA VAL A 58 -6.28 -5.60 -8.13
C VAL A 58 -7.44 -4.64 -8.34
N ALA A 59 -8.64 -5.06 -7.97
CA ALA A 59 -9.84 -4.24 -8.04
C ALA A 59 -10.73 -4.57 -6.84
N GLY A 60 -10.96 -3.61 -5.95
CA GLY A 60 -11.68 -3.85 -4.70
C GLY A 60 -10.91 -4.82 -3.79
N ASP A 61 -11.64 -5.79 -3.25
CA ASP A 61 -11.08 -6.88 -2.45
C ASP A 61 -10.58 -8.05 -3.31
N ASP A 62 -10.75 -7.98 -4.63
CA ASP A 62 -10.44 -9.06 -5.56
C ASP A 62 -9.09 -8.84 -6.26
N VAL A 63 -8.24 -9.87 -6.24
CA VAL A 63 -7.12 -9.99 -7.16
C VAL A 63 -7.62 -10.72 -8.41
N ILE A 64 -7.73 -10.00 -9.52
CA ILE A 64 -8.19 -10.55 -10.80
C ILE A 64 -7.06 -11.37 -11.41
N ARG A 65 -7.01 -12.68 -11.05
CA ARG A 65 -5.98 -13.66 -11.44
C ARG A 65 -5.81 -13.78 -12.97
N LYS A 66 -4.62 -14.18 -13.45
CA LYS A 66 -4.13 -14.13 -14.86
C LYS A 66 -4.84 -15.14 -15.80
N THR A 67 -6.13 -15.38 -15.62
CA THR A 67 -6.87 -16.45 -16.31
C THR A 67 -7.15 -16.13 -17.77
N SER A 68 -7.43 -14.87 -18.13
CA SER A 68 -7.71 -14.51 -19.53
C SER A 68 -6.52 -13.79 -20.20
N LEU A 69 -6.28 -14.13 -21.48
CA LEU A 69 -5.29 -13.46 -22.34
C LEU A 69 -5.58 -11.94 -22.42
N SER A 70 -6.87 -11.59 -22.43
CA SER A 70 -7.36 -10.22 -22.50
C SER A 70 -6.92 -9.36 -21.31
N VAL A 71 -7.00 -9.88 -20.08
CA VAL A 71 -6.55 -9.14 -18.89
C VAL A 71 -5.03 -8.91 -18.91
N ARG A 72 -4.24 -9.85 -19.44
CA ARG A 72 -2.79 -9.64 -19.60
C ARG A 72 -2.49 -8.50 -20.57
N GLN A 73 -3.15 -8.50 -21.73
CA GLN A 73 -3.01 -7.44 -22.71
C GLN A 73 -3.41 -6.09 -22.12
N PHE A 74 -4.47 -6.05 -21.31
CA PHE A 74 -4.88 -4.83 -20.62
C PHE A 74 -3.79 -4.28 -19.68
N ILE A 75 -3.22 -5.13 -18.82
CA ILE A 75 -2.12 -4.76 -17.92
C ILE A 75 -0.91 -4.25 -18.74
N GLU A 76 -0.54 -4.94 -19.81
CA GLU A 76 0.59 -4.54 -20.65
C GLU A 76 0.37 -3.19 -21.34
N VAL A 77 -0.84 -2.95 -21.87
CA VAL A 77 -1.17 -1.67 -22.51
C VAL A 77 -1.11 -0.54 -21.49
N LEU A 78 -1.66 -0.72 -20.30
CA LEU A 78 -1.59 0.29 -19.23
C LEU A 78 -0.13 0.55 -18.80
N LYS A 79 0.67 -0.50 -18.58
CA LYS A 79 2.10 -0.39 -18.27
C LYS A 79 2.89 0.35 -19.35
N ARG A 80 2.61 0.11 -20.65
CA ARG A 80 3.27 0.82 -21.76
C ARG A 80 3.01 2.32 -21.74
N HIS A 81 1.83 2.73 -21.29
CA HIS A 81 1.49 4.14 -21.09
C HIS A 81 1.93 4.66 -19.70
N GLY A 82 2.61 3.83 -18.90
CA GLY A 82 3.06 4.15 -17.54
C GLY A 82 1.93 4.25 -16.52
N ILE A 83 0.75 3.72 -16.82
CA ILE A 83 -0.43 3.75 -15.95
C ILE A 83 -0.38 2.52 -15.05
N GLU A 84 -0.39 2.73 -13.74
CA GLU A 84 -0.42 1.66 -12.73
C GLU A 84 -1.64 1.79 -11.81
N ARG A 85 -2.38 2.90 -11.89
CA ARG A 85 -3.72 3.07 -11.32
C ARG A 85 -4.66 3.63 -12.38
N LEU A 86 -5.83 3.01 -12.53
CA LEU A 86 -6.92 3.48 -13.36
C LEU A 86 -8.20 3.49 -12.53
N THR A 87 -8.80 4.66 -12.32
CA THR A 87 -10.11 4.79 -11.67
C THR A 87 -11.14 5.26 -12.68
N LEU A 88 -12.25 4.54 -12.79
CA LEU A 88 -13.44 4.92 -13.55
C LEU A 88 -14.52 5.39 -12.57
N ALA A 89 -14.98 6.63 -12.67
CA ALA A 89 -15.96 7.22 -11.75
C ALA A 89 -17.37 7.29 -12.34
N ALA A 90 -18.38 7.35 -11.47
CA ALA A 90 -19.78 7.52 -11.84
C ALA A 90 -19.95 8.80 -12.65
N GLY A 91 -20.76 8.72 -13.72
CA GLY A 91 -20.91 9.82 -14.68
C GLY A 91 -20.13 9.62 -15.98
N LEU A 92 -19.26 8.61 -16.07
CA LEU A 92 -18.53 8.25 -17.29
C LEU A 92 -19.47 8.06 -18.49
N GLN A 93 -19.27 8.87 -19.53
CA GLN A 93 -20.03 8.85 -20.78
C GLN A 93 -19.27 8.12 -21.89
N ALA A 94 -20.01 7.70 -22.93
CA ALA A 94 -19.43 7.04 -24.11
C ALA A 94 -18.35 7.90 -24.79
N GLU A 95 -18.54 9.21 -24.90
CA GLU A 95 -17.59 10.13 -25.53
C GLU A 95 -16.23 10.19 -24.80
N GLU A 96 -16.26 10.23 -23.46
CA GLU A 96 -15.06 10.22 -22.63
C GLU A 96 -14.35 8.86 -22.70
N ALA A 97 -15.11 7.75 -22.64
CA ALA A 97 -14.57 6.40 -22.83
C ALA A 97 -13.98 6.21 -24.24
N HIS A 98 -14.57 6.85 -25.25
CA HIS A 98 -14.09 6.87 -26.63
C HIS A 98 -12.72 7.53 -26.74
N GLY A 99 -12.54 8.69 -26.13
CA GLY A 99 -11.24 9.37 -26.08
C GLY A 99 -10.18 8.51 -25.42
N PHE A 100 -10.49 7.94 -24.26
CA PHE A 100 -9.57 7.11 -23.49
C PHE A 100 -9.16 5.82 -24.21
N ILE A 101 -10.12 5.01 -24.67
CA ILE A 101 -9.85 3.76 -25.40
C ILE A 101 -9.21 4.06 -26.76
N GLY A 102 -9.62 5.16 -27.39
CA GLY A 102 -9.04 5.73 -28.60
C GLY A 102 -7.54 5.91 -28.48
N ALA A 103 -7.12 6.66 -27.45
CA ALA A 103 -5.72 6.95 -27.18
C ALA A 103 -4.92 5.69 -26.79
N LEU A 104 -5.47 4.83 -25.93
CA LEU A 104 -4.83 3.55 -25.56
C LEU A 104 -4.56 2.64 -26.77
N GLY A 105 -5.52 2.55 -27.71
CA GLY A 105 -5.39 1.70 -28.90
C GLY A 105 -4.47 2.29 -29.97
N ALA A 106 -4.37 3.62 -30.04
CA ALA A 106 -3.48 4.33 -30.97
C ALA A 106 -2.06 4.53 -30.44
N GLY A 107 -1.83 4.30 -29.13
CA GLY A 107 -0.55 4.59 -28.48
C GLY A 107 -0.31 6.09 -28.25
N GLU A 108 -1.38 6.86 -28.15
CA GLU A 108 -1.33 8.32 -27.96
C GLU A 108 -1.14 8.68 -26.47
N PRO A 109 -0.60 9.87 -26.16
CA PRO A 109 -0.49 10.34 -24.79
C PRO A 109 -1.84 10.37 -24.10
N LEU A 110 -1.88 9.88 -22.86
CA LEU A 110 -3.09 9.83 -22.03
C LEU A 110 -3.01 10.84 -20.90
N ALA A 111 -4.14 11.49 -20.63
CA ALA A 111 -4.34 12.36 -19.48
C ALA A 111 -5.61 11.94 -18.72
N SER A 112 -5.67 12.27 -17.43
CA SER A 112 -6.88 12.09 -16.65
C SER A 112 -8.00 13.01 -17.15
N SER A 113 -9.23 12.54 -17.03
CA SER A 113 -10.47 13.26 -17.35
C SER A 113 -11.42 13.19 -16.15
N PRO A 114 -12.57 13.91 -16.15
CA PRO A 114 -13.45 14.00 -14.99
C PRO A 114 -13.87 12.66 -14.37
N HIS A 115 -14.05 11.62 -15.20
CA HIS A 115 -14.45 10.28 -14.74
C HIS A 115 -13.44 9.18 -15.06
N ILE A 116 -12.25 9.52 -15.60
CA ILE A 116 -11.16 8.57 -15.82
C ILE A 116 -9.89 9.13 -15.21
N ILE A 117 -9.51 8.61 -14.05
CA ILE A 117 -8.35 9.08 -13.30
C ILE A 117 -7.20 8.11 -13.49
N LEU A 118 -6.11 8.59 -14.07
CA LEU A 118 -4.89 7.82 -14.32
C LEU A 118 -3.82 8.17 -13.30
N GLY A 119 -3.11 7.16 -12.79
CA GLY A 119 -1.98 7.34 -11.89
C GLY A 119 -0.80 6.47 -12.28
N ARG A 120 0.41 7.02 -12.17
CA ARG A 120 1.64 6.23 -12.14
C ARG A 120 1.93 5.86 -10.67
N VAL A 121 2.24 4.62 -10.37
CA VAL A 121 2.83 4.17 -9.10
C VAL A 121 4.36 4.11 -9.30
N ARG A 122 4.92 5.09 -10.04
CA ARG A 122 6.37 5.22 -10.12
C ARG A 122 6.87 5.90 -8.85
N VAL A 123 7.74 5.20 -8.13
CA VAL A 123 8.63 5.76 -7.10
C VAL A 123 9.70 6.59 -7.83
N ALA A 124 9.28 7.74 -8.38
CA ALA A 124 10.17 8.83 -8.71
C ALA A 124 9.72 9.96 -7.78
N ILE A 125 10.42 10.08 -6.65
CA ILE A 125 10.24 11.20 -5.74
C ILE A 125 11.08 12.30 -6.36
N ASP A 126 10.43 13.35 -6.87
CA ASP A 126 11.15 14.55 -7.30
C ASP A 126 12.00 15.07 -6.14
N GLU A 127 13.31 15.18 -6.35
CA GLU A 127 14.28 15.66 -5.36
C GLU A 127 14.18 17.18 -5.13
N GLU A 128 13.27 17.87 -5.82
CA GLU A 128 13.22 19.34 -5.87
C GLU A 128 12.46 20.03 -4.71
N GLU A 129 11.83 19.31 -3.79
CA GLU A 129 11.28 19.92 -2.56
C GLU A 129 12.13 19.69 -1.31
N ILE A 130 13.46 19.82 -1.43
CA ILE A 130 14.33 20.07 -0.28
C ILE A 130 14.45 21.58 -0.06
N GLU A 131 13.34 22.27 0.21
CA GLU A 131 13.39 23.64 0.70
C GLU A 131 12.75 23.80 2.09
N LYS A 132 13.63 23.99 3.07
CA LYS A 132 13.44 24.82 4.27
C LYS A 132 12.24 24.46 5.17
N ASN A 133 12.27 23.31 5.82
CA ASN A 133 11.46 23.13 7.02
C ASN A 133 12.26 23.43 8.29
N LYS A 134 11.70 24.31 9.13
CA LYS A 134 12.16 24.52 10.51
C LYS A 134 12.10 23.18 11.25
N PRO A 135 13.01 22.94 12.21
CA PRO A 135 13.00 21.70 12.98
C PRO A 135 11.63 21.48 13.62
N ARG A 136 10.99 20.36 13.33
CA ARG A 136 9.69 19.97 13.89
C ARG A 136 9.92 19.21 15.18
N GLU A 137 9.39 19.73 16.28
CA GLU A 137 9.48 19.05 17.57
C GLU A 137 8.33 18.05 17.68
N LEU A 138 8.63 16.81 18.02
CA LEU A 138 7.61 15.79 18.24
C LEU A 138 6.88 16.08 19.56
N THR A 139 5.64 16.54 19.49
CA THR A 139 4.83 16.81 20.69
C THR A 139 3.85 15.67 20.99
N VAL A 140 3.48 15.53 22.27
CA VAL A 140 2.43 14.59 22.69
C VAL A 140 1.09 14.97 22.03
N GLU A 141 0.80 16.26 21.87
CA GLU A 141 -0.41 16.76 21.22
C GLU A 141 -0.52 16.32 19.75
N GLN A 142 0.59 16.37 18.99
CA GLN A 142 0.62 15.89 17.62
C GLN A 142 0.33 14.38 17.53
N LEU A 143 0.91 13.60 18.44
CA LEU A 143 0.67 12.16 18.51
C LEU A 143 -0.79 11.84 18.85
N GLU A 144 -1.36 12.53 19.83
CA GLU A 144 -2.77 12.34 20.22
C GLU A 144 -3.74 12.76 19.11
N MET A 145 -3.46 13.85 18.39
CA MET A 145 -4.29 14.28 17.27
C MET A 145 -4.33 13.23 16.15
N VAL A 146 -3.17 12.69 15.77
CA VAL A 146 -3.09 11.64 14.74
C VAL A 146 -3.73 10.35 15.25
N ARG A 147 -3.55 10.01 16.53
CA ARG A 147 -4.19 8.85 17.18
C ARG A 147 -5.71 8.94 17.13
N GLU A 148 -6.29 10.07 17.54
CA GLU A 148 -7.73 10.28 17.50
C GLU A 148 -8.30 10.17 16.09
N ALA A 149 -7.59 10.73 15.11
CA ALA A 149 -7.99 10.63 13.72
C ALA A 149 -7.84 9.20 13.17
N TRP A 150 -6.83 8.46 13.60
CA TRP A 150 -6.68 7.03 13.31
C TRP A 150 -7.82 6.19 13.88
N ALA A 151 -8.27 6.50 15.10
CA ALA A 151 -9.41 5.83 15.74
C ALA A 151 -10.72 6.13 14.99
N LYS A 152 -10.94 7.39 14.59
CA LYS A 152 -12.11 7.83 13.83
C LYS A 152 -12.18 7.22 12.43
N PHE A 153 -11.07 6.70 11.91
CA PHE A 153 -11.02 6.05 10.60
C PHE A 153 -12.10 4.99 10.40
N ARG A 154 -12.35 4.14 11.42
CA ARG A 154 -13.35 3.06 11.31
C ARG A 154 -14.75 3.59 10.96
N VAL A 155 -15.04 4.83 11.32
CA VAL A 155 -16.32 5.50 11.10
C VAL A 155 -16.26 6.40 9.87
N GLU A 156 -15.24 7.25 9.78
CA GLU A 156 -15.19 8.33 8.80
C GLU A 156 -14.51 7.95 7.48
N LYS A 157 -13.76 6.83 7.44
CA LYS A 157 -12.99 6.35 6.29
C LYS A 157 -12.09 7.43 5.64
N LYS A 158 -11.66 8.42 6.41
CA LYS A 158 -10.75 9.49 5.98
C LYS A 158 -9.48 9.44 6.82
N LEU A 159 -8.35 9.68 6.16
CA LEU A 159 -7.06 9.82 6.83
C LEU A 159 -6.61 11.29 6.82
N PRO A 160 -6.12 11.80 7.95
CA PRO A 160 -5.50 13.12 8.05
C PRO A 160 -4.08 13.08 7.43
N MET A 161 -3.98 12.94 6.10
CA MET A 161 -2.70 12.70 5.42
C MET A 161 -1.66 13.77 5.75
N ALA A 162 -2.02 15.05 5.73
CA ALA A 162 -1.11 16.15 6.09
C ALA A 162 -0.55 16.02 7.51
N GLN A 163 -1.39 15.68 8.50
CA GLN A 163 -0.96 15.50 9.89
C GLN A 163 -0.06 14.27 10.05
N MET A 164 -0.31 13.21 9.28
CA MET A 164 0.57 12.03 9.26
C MET A 164 1.92 12.34 8.63
N GLU A 165 1.93 13.08 7.53
CA GLU A 165 3.18 13.54 6.91
C GLU A 165 3.98 14.41 7.88
N ASP A 166 3.33 15.31 8.59
CA ASP A 166 3.96 16.16 9.60
C ASP A 166 4.54 15.35 10.76
N LEU A 167 3.80 14.35 11.23
CA LEU A 167 4.25 13.43 12.27
C LEU A 167 5.51 12.66 11.84
N VAL A 168 5.54 12.15 10.61
CA VAL A 168 6.70 11.42 10.08
C VAL A 168 7.92 12.33 9.94
N TRP A 169 7.74 13.58 9.53
CA TRP A 169 8.85 14.55 9.55
C TRP A 169 9.36 14.81 10.97
N SER A 170 8.48 14.94 11.97
CA SER A 170 8.87 15.04 13.38
C SER A 170 9.66 13.80 13.85
N PHE A 171 9.31 12.61 13.37
CA PHE A 171 10.09 11.39 13.64
C PHE A 171 11.50 11.45 13.05
N ILE A 172 11.62 11.85 11.78
CA ILE A 172 12.91 11.99 11.10
C ILE A 172 13.80 12.99 11.83
N ASP A 173 13.25 14.14 12.23
CA ASP A 173 13.96 15.17 12.98
C ASP A 173 14.38 14.68 14.37
N SER A 174 13.53 13.92 15.05
CA SER A 174 13.83 13.36 16.38
C SER A 174 14.98 12.34 16.33
N ILE A 175 14.93 11.41 15.37
CA ILE A 175 15.99 10.41 15.14
C ILE A 175 17.30 11.09 14.70
N SER A 176 17.22 12.20 13.95
CA SER A 176 18.40 12.95 13.52
C SER A 176 19.14 13.64 14.67
N ARG A 177 18.42 14.06 15.71
CA ARG A 177 18.98 14.81 16.85
C ARG A 177 19.58 13.92 17.92
N THR A 178 19.19 12.65 17.99
CA THR A 178 19.63 11.76 19.06
C THR A 178 20.31 10.52 18.51
N THR A 179 21.62 10.40 18.71
CA THR A 179 22.40 9.19 18.34
C THR A 179 21.95 7.93 19.10
N ARG A 180 21.04 8.04 20.07
CA ARG A 180 20.66 6.96 21.02
C ARG A 180 19.18 6.87 21.40
N ALA A 181 18.28 7.72 20.91
CA ALA A 181 16.89 7.72 21.40
C ALA A 181 15.88 7.23 20.35
N ILE A 182 15.59 5.94 20.40
CA ILE A 182 14.30 5.38 19.94
C ILE A 182 13.28 5.52 21.08
N LEU A 183 13.19 6.71 21.71
CA LEU A 183 12.34 6.94 22.89
C LEU A 183 11.46 8.16 22.61
N PRO A 184 10.18 7.89 22.28
CA PRO A 184 9.16 7.88 23.32
C PRO A 184 8.16 6.72 23.19
N LEU A 185 8.62 5.47 23.02
CA LEU A 185 7.72 4.30 22.93
C LEU A 185 7.06 3.91 24.28
N ALA A 186 7.60 4.41 25.40
CA ALA A 186 7.13 4.05 26.73
C ALA A 186 5.81 4.72 27.13
N LYS A 187 5.54 5.95 26.67
CA LYS A 187 4.33 6.71 27.05
C LYS A 187 3.08 6.32 26.24
N LEU A 188 3.26 5.82 25.02
CA LEU A 188 2.15 5.34 24.18
C LEU A 188 1.53 4.04 24.71
N LYS A 189 2.21 3.30 25.60
CA LYS A 189 1.74 2.01 26.14
C LYS A 189 0.55 2.13 27.09
N GLU A 190 0.24 3.31 27.61
CA GLU A 190 -0.79 3.48 28.65
C GLU A 190 -2.20 3.65 28.09
N HIS A 191 -2.40 3.74 26.76
CA HIS A 191 -3.68 4.02 26.13
C HIS A 191 -4.04 2.98 25.04
N ASP A 192 -5.27 2.47 25.11
CA ASP A 192 -5.80 1.19 24.59
C ASP A 192 -5.89 0.98 23.06
N GLU A 193 -4.94 1.46 22.24
CA GLU A 193 -4.90 1.13 20.79
C GLU A 193 -3.56 0.55 20.35
N TYR A 194 -3.39 -0.75 20.63
CA TYR A 194 -2.21 -1.56 20.26
C TYR A 194 -1.76 -1.34 18.80
N THR A 195 -2.70 -1.19 17.85
CA THR A 195 -2.42 -1.06 16.42
C THR A 195 -1.73 0.26 16.05
N PHE A 196 -2.14 1.40 16.64
CA PHE A 196 -1.51 2.69 16.32
C PHE A 196 -0.09 2.77 16.88
N VAL A 197 0.09 2.34 18.13
CA VAL A 197 1.41 2.29 18.78
C VAL A 197 2.35 1.38 18.00
N HIS A 198 1.86 0.21 17.57
CA HIS A 198 2.60 -0.70 16.71
C HIS A 198 3.05 -0.02 15.40
N SER A 199 2.13 0.64 14.67
CA SER A 199 2.45 1.36 13.44
C SER A 199 3.51 2.45 13.64
N VAL A 200 3.43 3.20 14.74
CA VAL A 200 4.42 4.23 15.10
C VAL A 200 5.79 3.59 15.38
N ASN A 201 5.83 2.50 16.16
CA ASN A 201 7.08 1.80 16.46
C ASN A 201 7.75 1.25 15.19
N VAL A 202 6.96 0.61 14.33
CA VAL A 202 7.43 0.06 13.04
C VAL A 202 7.98 1.19 12.17
N SER A 203 7.29 2.32 12.09
CA SER A 203 7.75 3.49 11.32
C SER A 203 9.09 4.02 11.82
N LEU A 204 9.25 4.21 13.14
CA LEU A 204 10.51 4.66 13.75
C LEU A 204 11.67 3.69 13.49
N LEU A 205 11.42 2.37 13.59
CA LEU A 205 12.42 1.34 13.32
C LEU A 205 12.85 1.32 11.85
N VAL A 206 11.90 1.44 10.92
CA VAL A 206 12.18 1.50 9.47
C VAL A 206 12.95 2.77 9.13
N LEU A 207 12.56 3.93 9.67
CA LEU A 207 13.28 5.19 9.48
C LEU A 207 14.73 5.10 9.96
N ALA A 208 14.95 4.52 11.15
CA ALA A 208 16.29 4.33 11.69
C ALA A 208 17.13 3.40 10.80
N GLN A 209 16.55 2.27 10.35
CA GLN A 209 17.20 1.30 9.47
C GLN A 209 17.54 1.91 8.10
N ALA A 210 16.58 2.58 7.46
CA ALA A 210 16.75 3.22 6.17
C ALA A 210 17.86 4.28 6.21
N ARG A 211 17.89 5.11 7.27
CA ARG A 211 18.94 6.10 7.49
C ARG A 211 20.32 5.47 7.64
N ALA A 212 20.43 4.31 8.30
CA ALA A 212 21.70 3.59 8.42
C ALA A 212 22.25 3.08 7.07
N PHE A 213 21.39 3.00 6.04
CA PHE A 213 21.78 2.74 4.64
C PHE A 213 21.99 4.03 3.82
N GLY A 214 21.96 5.20 4.45
CA GLY A 214 22.16 6.49 3.78
C GLY A 214 20.92 7.07 3.12
N ILE A 215 19.73 6.49 3.33
CA ILE A 215 18.47 7.02 2.80
C ILE A 215 18.08 8.27 3.62
N GLN A 216 17.81 9.38 2.92
CA GLN A 216 17.55 10.70 3.53
C GLN A 216 16.43 11.44 2.79
N GLY A 217 16.10 12.64 3.28
CA GLY A 217 15.18 13.56 2.61
C GLY A 217 13.78 13.00 2.41
N THR A 218 13.18 13.33 1.28
CA THR A 218 11.82 12.93 0.87
C THR A 218 11.69 11.41 0.72
N MET A 219 12.75 10.70 0.34
CA MET A 219 12.75 9.23 0.30
C MET A 219 12.66 8.62 1.69
N LEU A 220 13.39 9.16 2.67
CA LEU A 220 13.29 8.70 4.06
C LEU A 220 11.88 8.95 4.61
N HIS A 221 11.28 10.11 4.29
CA HIS A 221 9.90 10.41 4.63
C HIS A 221 8.90 9.43 4.01
N ALA A 222 9.05 9.11 2.72
CA ALA A 222 8.22 8.11 2.06
C ALA A 222 8.33 6.73 2.73
N PHE A 223 9.51 6.32 3.20
CA PHE A 223 9.68 5.07 3.95
C PHE A 223 8.95 5.14 5.30
N GLY A 224 9.02 6.27 5.99
CA GLY A 224 8.29 6.50 7.24
C GLY A 224 6.77 6.45 7.07
N MET A 225 6.25 7.12 6.04
CA MET A 225 4.83 7.09 5.70
C MET A 225 4.37 5.67 5.34
N ALA A 226 5.14 4.98 4.50
CA ALA A 226 4.78 3.65 4.03
C ALA A 226 4.79 2.60 5.15
N SER A 227 5.72 2.69 6.08
CA SER A 227 5.78 1.82 7.26
C SER A 227 4.76 2.21 8.33
N LEU A 228 4.41 3.49 8.48
CA LEU A 228 3.33 3.91 9.38
C LEU A 228 1.97 3.34 8.93
N LEU A 229 1.73 3.32 7.61
CA LEU A 229 0.45 2.93 7.01
C LEU A 229 0.35 1.44 6.65
N HIS A 230 1.39 0.64 6.87
CA HIS A 230 1.48 -0.75 6.39
C HIS A 230 0.26 -1.60 6.79
N ASP A 231 -0.23 -1.40 8.01
CA ASP A 231 -1.26 -2.19 8.66
C ASP A 231 -2.66 -1.55 8.63
N ILE A 232 -2.85 -0.47 7.86
CA ILE A 232 -4.10 0.29 7.84
C ILE A 232 -5.32 -0.57 7.49
N GLY A 233 -5.13 -1.63 6.69
CA GLY A 233 -6.17 -2.60 6.37
C GLY A 233 -6.69 -3.39 7.57
N LYS A 234 -6.01 -3.42 8.72
CA LYS A 234 -6.57 -4.04 9.94
C LYS A 234 -7.80 -3.30 10.47
N LEU A 235 -8.02 -2.06 10.03
CA LEU A 235 -9.21 -1.28 10.38
C LEU A 235 -10.48 -1.78 9.69
N THR A 236 -10.37 -2.53 8.60
CA THR A 236 -11.50 -3.19 7.92
C THR A 236 -11.76 -4.61 8.45
N VAL A 237 -10.83 -5.19 9.22
CA VAL A 237 -11.01 -6.50 9.86
C VAL A 237 -12.04 -6.39 11.00
N PRO A 238 -13.02 -7.32 11.08
CA PRO A 238 -13.99 -7.36 12.16
C PRO A 238 -13.32 -7.42 13.54
N LEU A 239 -13.85 -6.66 14.52
CA LEU A 239 -13.29 -6.62 15.87
C LEU A 239 -13.28 -7.99 16.56
N THR A 240 -14.24 -8.86 16.24
CA THR A 240 -14.31 -10.24 16.75
C THR A 240 -13.13 -11.09 16.30
N VAL A 241 -12.58 -10.83 15.10
CA VAL A 241 -11.40 -11.49 14.54
C VAL A 241 -10.14 -10.80 15.04
N LEU A 242 -10.08 -9.46 14.94
CA LEU A 242 -8.92 -8.67 15.33
C LEU A 242 -8.56 -8.83 16.81
N ASN A 243 -9.57 -8.87 17.67
CA ASN A 243 -9.41 -9.03 19.11
C ASN A 243 -9.65 -10.47 19.55
N LYS A 244 -9.52 -11.49 18.68
CA LYS A 244 -9.72 -12.88 19.11
C LYS A 244 -8.53 -13.36 19.96
N PRO A 245 -8.76 -13.96 21.14
CA PRO A 245 -7.69 -14.51 21.95
C PRO A 245 -7.05 -15.77 21.35
N GLY A 246 -5.72 -15.82 21.39
CA GLY A 246 -4.93 -16.96 20.94
C GLY A 246 -4.58 -16.90 19.44
N LYS A 247 -4.29 -18.08 18.86
CA LYS A 247 -3.96 -18.18 17.44
C LYS A 247 -5.23 -18.07 16.59
N LEU A 248 -5.14 -17.31 15.50
CA LEU A 248 -6.17 -17.31 14.47
C LEU A 248 -6.04 -18.57 13.63
N GLU A 249 -7.16 -19.22 13.36
CA GLU A 249 -7.23 -20.47 12.59
C GLU A 249 -8.43 -20.40 11.62
N GLY A 250 -8.38 -21.20 10.55
CA GLY A 250 -9.47 -21.29 9.58
C GLY A 250 -9.84 -19.94 8.97
N GLU A 251 -11.14 -19.63 8.96
CA GLU A 251 -11.71 -18.43 8.34
C GLU A 251 -11.23 -17.12 8.99
N ASP A 252 -10.98 -17.11 10.29
CA ASP A 252 -10.46 -15.92 10.99
C ASP A 252 -9.06 -15.57 10.49
N TRP A 253 -8.24 -16.59 10.21
CA TRP A 253 -6.92 -16.39 9.63
C TRP A 253 -6.98 -15.92 8.18
N GLU A 254 -7.88 -16.49 7.36
CA GLU A 254 -8.09 -16.02 5.99
C GLU A 254 -8.57 -14.56 5.94
N THR A 255 -9.48 -14.19 6.84
CA THR A 255 -9.95 -12.81 7.00
C THR A 255 -8.82 -11.88 7.39
N MET A 256 -7.99 -12.28 8.37
CA MET A 256 -6.84 -11.49 8.80
C MET A 256 -5.83 -11.27 7.66
N LYS A 257 -5.51 -12.30 6.87
CA LYS A 257 -4.57 -12.16 5.73
C LYS A 257 -5.06 -11.15 4.67
N GLY A 258 -6.37 -10.89 4.61
CA GLY A 258 -6.96 -9.90 3.71
C GLY A 258 -6.48 -8.46 3.94
N HIS A 259 -6.01 -8.12 5.14
CA HIS A 259 -5.67 -6.73 5.51
C HIS A 259 -4.61 -6.10 4.60
N ALA A 260 -3.64 -6.87 4.11
CA ALA A 260 -2.59 -6.35 3.23
C ALA A 260 -3.16 -5.84 1.89
N GLN A 261 -4.09 -6.61 1.30
CA GLN A 261 -4.74 -6.26 0.04
C GLN A 261 -5.72 -5.11 0.24
N GLN A 262 -6.55 -5.19 1.28
CA GLN A 262 -7.55 -4.18 1.61
C GLN A 262 -6.90 -2.84 1.98
N GLY A 263 -5.79 -2.87 2.72
CA GLY A 263 -5.02 -1.69 3.07
C GLY A 263 -4.45 -1.00 1.83
N ALA A 264 -3.81 -1.75 0.94
CA ALA A 264 -3.29 -1.21 -0.32
C ALA A 264 -4.40 -0.63 -1.21
N TRP A 265 -5.52 -1.36 -1.34
CA TRP A 265 -6.69 -0.89 -2.07
C TRP A 265 -7.21 0.43 -1.48
N TYR A 266 -7.43 0.48 -0.18
CA TYR A 266 -7.94 1.67 0.50
C TYR A 266 -7.01 2.87 0.30
N LEU A 267 -5.71 2.69 0.53
CA LEU A 267 -4.70 3.73 0.35
C LEU A 267 -4.68 4.30 -1.07
N SER A 268 -5.00 3.48 -2.08
CA SER A 268 -5.08 3.95 -3.47
C SER A 268 -6.25 4.88 -3.76
N GLN A 269 -7.28 4.89 -2.89
CA GLN A 269 -8.45 5.75 -3.01
C GLN A 269 -8.30 7.06 -2.23
N VAL A 270 -7.33 7.14 -1.32
CA VAL A 270 -7.10 8.33 -0.49
C VAL A 270 -6.18 9.29 -1.22
N GLU A 271 -6.69 10.48 -1.51
CA GLU A 271 -5.93 11.57 -2.09
C GLU A 271 -4.74 11.97 -1.18
N GLY A 272 -3.60 12.26 -1.79
CA GLY A 272 -2.36 12.60 -1.07
C GLY A 272 -1.59 11.39 -0.54
N THR A 273 -2.06 10.15 -0.74
CA THR A 273 -1.32 8.97 -0.29
C THR A 273 -0.01 8.78 -1.08
N PRO A 274 1.15 8.67 -0.40
CA PRO A 274 2.41 8.36 -1.07
C PRO A 274 2.33 7.00 -1.78
N PRO A 275 2.77 6.88 -3.05
CA PRO A 275 2.71 5.63 -3.80
C PRO A 275 3.40 4.45 -3.08
N LEU A 276 4.49 4.72 -2.36
CA LEU A 276 5.22 3.70 -1.60
C LEU A 276 4.38 3.09 -0.47
N SER A 277 3.45 3.85 0.11
CA SER A 277 2.55 3.35 1.16
C SER A 277 1.61 2.28 0.64
N ILE A 278 1.11 2.42 -0.60
CA ILE A 278 0.28 1.41 -1.26
C ILE A 278 1.09 0.12 -1.47
N VAL A 279 2.34 0.27 -1.94
CA VAL A 279 3.25 -0.86 -2.18
C VAL A 279 3.56 -1.60 -0.88
N VAL A 280 3.95 -0.90 0.19
CA VAL A 280 4.31 -1.52 1.46
C VAL A 280 3.12 -2.17 2.14
N ALA A 281 1.94 -1.54 2.12
CA ALA A 281 0.71 -2.14 2.67
C ALA A 281 0.39 -3.49 2.00
N PHE A 282 0.62 -3.60 0.68
CA PHE A 282 0.43 -4.87 -0.04
C PHE A 282 1.54 -5.90 0.26
N GLU A 283 2.79 -5.44 0.35
CA GLU A 283 3.96 -6.32 0.25
C GLU A 283 4.59 -6.73 1.58
N HIS A 284 4.26 -6.09 2.72
CA HIS A 284 5.00 -6.27 3.97
C HIS A 284 4.96 -7.69 4.56
N HIS A 285 4.03 -8.55 4.13
CA HIS A 285 4.00 -9.98 4.47
C HIS A 285 4.61 -10.90 3.40
N LEU A 286 5.08 -10.37 2.27
CA LEU A 286 5.75 -11.19 1.25
C LEU A 286 7.11 -11.67 1.72
N ARG A 287 7.57 -12.78 1.15
CA ARG A 287 8.88 -13.36 1.45
C ARG A 287 9.96 -12.79 0.56
N TYR A 288 11.14 -12.60 1.13
CA TYR A 288 12.35 -12.19 0.42
C TYR A 288 12.73 -13.15 -0.72
N ASP A 289 12.65 -14.46 -0.48
CA ASP A 289 12.97 -15.50 -1.46
C ASP A 289 11.95 -15.66 -2.59
N GLY A 290 10.89 -14.83 -2.60
CA GLY A 290 9.82 -14.87 -3.59
C GLY A 290 8.90 -16.08 -3.48
N GLN A 291 9.09 -16.96 -2.49
CA GLN A 291 8.15 -18.04 -2.24
C GLN A 291 6.80 -17.49 -1.77
N PRO A 292 5.69 -18.22 -1.98
CA PRO A 292 4.38 -17.76 -1.57
C PRO A 292 4.28 -17.48 -0.06
N ASN A 293 3.65 -16.36 0.29
CA ASN A 293 3.03 -16.11 1.58
C ASN A 293 1.69 -15.40 1.33
N TYR A 294 1.35 -14.32 2.03
CA TYR A 294 0.19 -13.51 1.70
C TYR A 294 0.59 -12.04 1.49
N PRO A 295 -0.01 -11.35 0.51
CA PRO A 295 -0.87 -11.90 -0.55
C PRO A 295 -0.10 -12.89 -1.46
N VAL A 296 -0.77 -13.92 -1.97
CA VAL A 296 -0.11 -14.90 -2.86
C VAL A 296 0.09 -14.25 -4.24
N LEU A 297 1.34 -13.99 -4.60
CA LEU A 297 1.70 -13.47 -5.92
C LEU A 297 1.67 -14.57 -6.98
N ARG A 298 1.46 -14.16 -8.24
CA ARG A 298 1.51 -15.11 -9.36
C ARG A 298 2.92 -15.46 -9.81
N SER A 299 3.81 -14.48 -9.77
CA SER A 299 5.21 -14.65 -10.10
C SER A 299 6.03 -14.33 -8.85
N PRO A 300 6.96 -15.21 -8.46
CA PRO A 300 7.96 -14.89 -7.45
C PRO A 300 8.66 -13.58 -7.81
N ARG A 301 8.72 -12.66 -6.85
CA ARG A 301 9.52 -11.44 -6.96
C ARG A 301 10.04 -11.04 -5.60
N VAL A 302 11.19 -10.38 -5.61
CA VAL A 302 11.72 -9.75 -4.40
C VAL A 302 10.85 -8.53 -4.07
N PRO A 303 10.36 -8.38 -2.82
CA PRO A 303 9.59 -7.20 -2.42
C PRO A 303 10.41 -5.92 -2.48
N ASN A 304 9.73 -4.77 -2.55
CA ASN A 304 10.36 -3.46 -2.49
C ASN A 304 11.26 -3.33 -1.24
N LEU A 305 12.33 -2.53 -1.31
CA LEU A 305 13.24 -2.31 -0.19
C LEU A 305 12.51 -1.83 1.08
N ALA A 306 11.57 -0.89 0.94
CA ALA A 306 10.77 -0.40 2.06
C ALA A 306 9.91 -1.53 2.65
N SER A 307 9.29 -2.37 1.81
CA SER A 307 8.51 -3.53 2.25
C SER A 307 9.36 -4.55 3.02
N ARG A 308 10.59 -4.80 2.56
CA ARG A 308 11.54 -5.70 3.24
C ARG A 308 11.97 -5.16 4.60
N MET A 309 12.26 -3.85 4.71
CA MET A 309 12.57 -3.20 5.98
C MET A 309 11.36 -3.24 6.94
N THR A 310 10.17 -2.90 6.43
CA THR A 310 8.92 -2.94 7.20
C THR A 310 8.62 -4.34 7.72
N SER A 311 8.78 -5.39 6.91
CA SER A 311 8.54 -6.78 7.32
C SER A 311 9.42 -7.21 8.51
N ILE A 312 10.69 -6.79 8.51
CA ILE A 312 11.63 -7.06 9.62
C ILE A 312 11.20 -6.28 10.87
N ALA A 313 10.88 -4.99 10.72
CA ALA A 313 10.47 -4.12 11.81
C ALA A 313 9.14 -4.54 12.44
N ASP A 314 8.13 -4.88 11.63
CA ASP A 314 6.83 -5.42 12.05
C ASP A 314 7.03 -6.71 12.86
N THR A 315 7.79 -7.67 12.32
CA THR A 315 8.06 -8.92 13.02
C THR A 315 8.76 -8.68 14.36
N TYR A 316 9.74 -7.78 14.41
CA TYR A 316 10.45 -7.44 15.64
C TYR A 316 9.53 -6.78 16.67
N ASP A 317 8.78 -5.75 16.29
CA ASP A 317 7.86 -5.08 17.21
C ASP A 317 6.79 -6.04 17.73
N ALA A 318 6.21 -6.87 16.85
CA ALA A 318 5.24 -7.89 17.21
C ALA A 318 5.74 -8.88 18.27
N MET A 319 7.04 -9.19 18.27
CA MET A 319 7.67 -10.07 19.27
C MET A 319 8.08 -9.35 20.55
N SER A 320 8.44 -8.06 20.46
CA SER A 320 9.03 -7.30 21.57
C SER A 320 8.03 -6.45 22.36
N THR A 321 6.81 -6.27 21.85
CA THR A 321 5.76 -5.47 22.48
C THR A 321 4.72 -6.36 23.17
N VAL A 322 4.19 -5.91 24.31
CA VAL A 322 3.12 -6.62 25.03
C VAL A 322 1.86 -6.59 24.15
N ARG A 323 1.35 -7.76 23.79
CA ARG A 323 0.05 -7.92 23.11
C ARG A 323 -0.94 -8.57 24.09
N PRO A 324 -2.27 -8.36 23.95
CA PRO A 324 -3.27 -9.05 24.76
C PRO A 324 -3.11 -10.59 24.79
N TYR A 325 -2.45 -11.17 23.79
CA TYR A 325 -2.27 -12.61 23.60
C TYR A 325 -0.83 -13.11 23.67
N GLN A 326 0.15 -12.24 23.95
CA GLN A 326 1.56 -12.63 23.95
C GLN A 326 2.41 -11.77 24.89
N GLN A 327 3.17 -12.44 25.77
CA GLN A 327 4.22 -11.79 26.57
C GLN A 327 5.42 -11.43 25.67
N PRO A 328 6.05 -10.26 25.86
CA PRO A 328 7.23 -9.86 25.10
C PRO A 328 8.35 -10.89 25.15
N LEU A 329 8.96 -11.18 24.02
CA LEU A 329 10.20 -11.95 23.96
C LEU A 329 11.39 -11.09 24.38
N ALA A 330 12.39 -11.72 25.00
CA ALA A 330 13.68 -11.07 25.22
C ALA A 330 14.32 -10.71 23.88
N ARG A 331 15.00 -9.55 23.81
CA ARG A 331 15.65 -9.05 22.57
C ARG A 331 16.52 -10.09 21.87
N ALA A 332 17.30 -10.86 22.63
CA ALA A 332 18.12 -11.94 22.09
C ALA A 332 17.28 -13.03 21.39
N ALA A 333 16.14 -13.41 21.95
CA ALA A 333 15.24 -14.40 21.34
C ALA A 333 14.59 -13.86 20.05
N ALA A 334 14.21 -12.57 20.03
CA ALA A 334 13.71 -11.91 18.83
C ALA A 334 14.76 -11.92 17.71
N PHE A 335 16.03 -11.64 18.03
CA PHE A 335 17.13 -11.70 17.05
C PHE A 335 17.37 -13.11 16.51
N GLU A 336 17.31 -14.14 17.35
CA GLU A 336 17.45 -15.51 16.89
C GLU A 336 16.32 -15.91 15.93
N ILE A 337 15.09 -15.42 16.13
CA ILE A 337 13.99 -15.65 15.19
C ILE A 337 14.25 -14.95 13.85
N LEU A 338 14.68 -13.69 13.87
CA LEU A 338 15.03 -12.96 12.64
C LEU A 338 16.17 -13.64 11.87
N LYS A 339 17.21 -14.10 12.57
CA LYS A 339 18.33 -14.85 11.97
C LYS A 339 17.87 -16.16 11.35
N LYS A 340 17.05 -16.95 12.06
CA LYS A 340 16.50 -18.23 11.53
C LYS A 340 15.65 -18.06 10.28
N ARG A 341 15.03 -16.89 10.10
CA ARG A 341 14.20 -16.54 8.95
C ARG A 341 14.95 -15.71 7.90
N SER A 342 16.24 -15.47 8.10
CA SER A 342 17.11 -14.85 7.11
C SER A 342 17.20 -15.74 5.85
N GLU A 343 17.49 -15.13 4.70
CA GLU A 343 17.55 -15.77 3.36
C GLU A 343 16.22 -16.28 2.81
N THR A 344 15.21 -16.44 3.67
CA THR A 344 13.89 -16.97 3.31
C THR A 344 12.83 -15.86 3.35
N PHE A 345 12.44 -15.44 4.57
CA PHE A 345 11.48 -14.34 4.73
C PHE A 345 12.17 -12.99 4.62
N TYR A 346 13.40 -12.87 5.09
CA TYR A 346 14.09 -11.58 5.21
C TYR A 346 15.42 -11.56 4.48
N ASP A 347 15.74 -10.40 3.91
CA ASP A 347 17.05 -10.11 3.33
C ASP A 347 18.14 -10.16 4.41
N PRO A 348 19.19 -10.99 4.28
CA PRO A 348 20.26 -11.11 5.27
C PRO A 348 21.01 -9.81 5.55
N LEU A 349 21.21 -8.98 4.54
CA LEU A 349 21.90 -7.70 4.70
C LEU A 349 21.08 -6.75 5.57
N LEU A 350 19.75 -6.74 5.35
CA LEU A 350 18.83 -5.93 6.14
C LEU A 350 18.70 -6.45 7.57
N VAL A 351 18.62 -7.77 7.78
CA VAL A 351 18.60 -8.38 9.12
C VAL A 351 19.87 -8.04 9.89
N GLY A 352 21.04 -8.18 9.26
CA GLY A 352 22.32 -7.84 9.89
C GLY A 352 22.42 -6.37 10.28
N ASN A 353 21.95 -5.46 9.42
CA ASN A 353 21.88 -4.04 9.73
C ASN A 353 20.89 -3.74 10.87
N PHE A 354 19.69 -4.34 10.84
CA PHE A 354 18.66 -4.15 11.85
C PHE A 354 19.16 -4.57 13.25
N ILE A 355 19.79 -5.75 13.36
CA ILE A 355 20.30 -6.24 14.64
C ILE A 355 21.37 -5.31 15.20
N ARG A 356 22.30 -4.81 14.37
CA ARG A 356 23.31 -3.83 14.80
C ARG A 356 22.68 -2.56 15.35
N LEU A 357 21.72 -2.01 14.59
CA LEU A 357 20.99 -0.80 14.95
C LEU A 357 20.28 -0.94 16.32
N VAL A 358 19.57 -2.04 16.53
CA VAL A 358 18.82 -2.28 17.77
C VAL A 358 19.73 -2.67 18.94
N SER A 359 20.89 -3.28 18.66
CA SER A 359 21.88 -3.65 19.68
C SER A 359 22.73 -2.46 20.14
N GLY A 360 22.80 -1.37 19.36
CA GLY A 360 23.64 -0.21 19.66
C GLY A 360 25.13 -0.46 19.41
N THR A 361 25.46 -1.40 18.52
CA THR A 361 26.81 -1.81 18.11
C THR A 361 26.98 -1.61 16.62
#